data_AF-A0AAX6FJU1-F1
#
_entry.id   AF-A0AAX6FJU1-F1
#
_cell.length_a   1.000
_cell.length_b   1.000
_cell.length_c   1.000
_cell.angle_alpha   90.00
_cell.angle_beta   90.00
_cell.angle_gamma   90.00
#
_symmetry.space_group_name_H-M   'P 1'
#
loop_
_entity.id
_entity.type
_entity.pdbx_description
1 polymer ?
#
loop_
_entity_poly.entity_id
_entity_poly.type
_entity_poly.pdbx_seq_one_letter_code
_entity_poly.pdbx_strand_id
1 'polypeptide(L)'
;MKLLLAFGLLGLVLGRRWVQCFEFEEYRNGTELAFLEEGGVSVPNPLLVVLTLIPSAVAKGAVCLDGTAPGYHLHRGFGSGENSWLIQLEGGGWCNDIKTCIYRKKTRRGSSNYMEKQIPFTGLLSNKPDENPDFFSWNRVKVRYCDGASFSGEGYNEGAGLFFRGQRIWLAAMEDLMSQGMNNADEPFFLEFAGV
;
A
#
# COMPACT_ATOMS: atom_id res chain seq x y z
N MET A 1 -19.73 -57.96 -48.92
CA MET A 1 -19.07 -57.67 -50.22
C MET A 1 -19.10 -56.16 -50.42
N LYS A 2 -17.93 -55.49 -50.50
CA LYS A 2 -17.56 -54.22 -51.21
C LYS A 2 -18.64 -53.09 -51.28
N LEU A 3 -18.40 -51.78 -51.13
CA LEU A 3 -17.22 -50.92 -51.23
C LEU A 3 -17.66 -49.46 -50.86
N LEU A 4 -16.81 -48.71 -50.15
CA LEU A 4 -16.37 -47.31 -50.31
C LEU A 4 -17.32 -46.09 -50.56
N LEU A 5 -17.08 -45.03 -49.74
CA LEU A 5 -16.96 -43.56 -50.03
C LEU A 5 -18.26 -42.83 -50.49
N ALA A 6 -18.61 -41.60 -50.08
CA ALA A 6 -17.84 -40.38 -49.82
C ALA A 6 -18.70 -39.28 -49.14
N PHE A 7 -18.03 -38.46 -48.32
CA PHE A 7 -18.16 -37.01 -48.06
C PHE A 7 -19.50 -36.29 -47.86
N GLY A 8 -19.51 -35.49 -46.77
CA GLY A 8 -20.05 -34.13 -46.78
C GLY A 8 -21.18 -33.90 -45.78
N LEU A 9 -20.86 -33.51 -44.54
CA LEU A 9 -21.85 -32.95 -43.63
C LEU A 9 -21.58 -31.46 -43.40
N LEU A 10 -22.46 -30.68 -44.02
CA LEU A 10 -22.87 -29.33 -43.62
C LEU A 10 -23.03 -29.25 -42.09
N GLY A 11 -22.63 -28.11 -41.55
CA GLY A 11 -22.59 -27.86 -40.12
C GLY A 11 -23.93 -27.83 -39.41
N LEU A 12 -23.84 -27.74 -38.08
CA LEU A 12 -24.81 -27.05 -37.23
C LEU A 12 -24.12 -26.74 -35.90
N VAL A 13 -23.99 -25.44 -35.64
CA VAL A 13 -23.62 -24.85 -34.37
C VAL A 13 -24.65 -25.27 -33.33
N LEU A 14 -24.25 -25.92 -32.24
CA LEU A 14 -24.89 -25.75 -30.92
C LEU A 14 -23.90 -26.08 -29.80
N GLY A 15 -23.39 -25.01 -29.17
CA GLY A 15 -23.17 -24.88 -27.73
C GLY A 15 -22.24 -25.87 -27.03
N ARG A 16 -21.15 -25.33 -26.47
CA ARG A 16 -20.77 -25.55 -25.05
C ARG A 16 -19.63 -24.60 -24.66
N ARG A 17 -19.90 -23.78 -23.65
CA ARG A 17 -18.95 -23.06 -22.78
C ARG A 17 -17.73 -23.94 -22.48
N TRP A 18 -16.54 -23.42 -22.74
CA TRP A 18 -15.31 -23.87 -22.06
C TRP A 18 -14.50 -22.63 -21.68
N VAL A 19 -14.36 -22.44 -20.37
CA VAL A 19 -13.41 -21.54 -19.73
C VAL A 19 -12.03 -22.12 -20.00
N GLN A 20 -11.11 -21.34 -20.59
CA GLN A 20 -9.73 -21.76 -20.72
C GLN A 20 -8.90 -21.07 -19.63
N CYS A 21 -8.54 -21.85 -18.63
CA CYS A 21 -7.42 -21.55 -17.74
C CYS A 21 -6.17 -21.36 -18.61
N PHE A 22 -5.46 -20.26 -18.43
CA PHE A 22 -4.13 -20.09 -19.00
C PHE A 22 -3.11 -20.57 -17.97
N GLU A 23 -2.42 -21.67 -18.28
CA GLU A 23 -1.17 -22.04 -17.62
C GLU A 23 -0.12 -20.97 -17.92
N PHE A 24 0.57 -20.49 -16.88
CA PHE A 24 1.71 -19.61 -17.03
C PHE A 24 2.95 -20.41 -16.61
N GLU A 25 3.72 -20.86 -17.60
CA GLU A 25 5.10 -21.31 -17.38
C GLU A 25 6.04 -20.10 -17.32
N GLU A 26 6.96 -20.16 -16.36
CA GLU A 26 7.97 -19.17 -16.03
C GLU A 26 9.26 -19.47 -16.80
N TYR A 27 9.77 -18.56 -17.65
CA TYR A 27 11.21 -18.52 -17.98
C TYR A 27 11.73 -17.18 -18.55
N ARG A 28 12.48 -16.48 -17.70
CA ARG A 28 13.86 -15.96 -17.89
C ARG A 28 14.20 -14.93 -19.00
N ASN A 29 14.62 -13.74 -18.51
CA ASN A 29 15.62 -12.77 -18.99
C ASN A 29 15.92 -12.63 -20.50
N GLY A 30 15.74 -11.42 -21.02
CA GLY A 30 16.45 -10.97 -22.22
C GLY A 30 15.76 -9.80 -22.91
N THR A 31 16.51 -8.73 -23.12
CA THR A 31 16.18 -7.49 -23.81
C THR A 31 15.65 -7.67 -25.23
N GLU A 32 14.83 -6.68 -25.63
CA GLU A 32 14.36 -6.35 -26.98
C GLU A 32 13.03 -6.98 -27.43
N LEU A 33 11.95 -6.24 -27.15
CA LEU A 33 10.67 -6.42 -27.80
C LEU A 33 10.41 -5.19 -28.67
N ALA A 34 10.85 -5.26 -29.92
CA ALA A 34 10.31 -4.43 -30.99
C ALA A 34 8.91 -4.96 -31.31
N PHE A 35 7.90 -4.47 -30.58
CA PHE A 35 6.50 -4.66 -30.95
C PHE A 35 6.03 -3.47 -31.78
N LEU A 36 5.45 -3.82 -32.93
CA LEU A 36 4.83 -2.92 -33.89
C LEU A 36 3.86 -1.95 -33.19
N GLU A 37 4.00 -0.66 -33.52
CA GLU A 37 3.07 0.40 -33.15
C GLU A 37 1.67 0.09 -33.71
N GLU A 38 0.79 -0.50 -32.90
CA GLU A 38 -0.64 -0.20 -32.90
C GLU A 38 -1.20 -0.45 -31.48
N GLY A 39 -1.46 0.64 -30.76
CA GLY A 39 -1.99 0.61 -29.39
C GLY A 39 -0.91 0.81 -28.33
N GLY A 40 -0.53 2.07 -28.09
CA GLY A 40 0.38 2.43 -27.00
C GLY A 40 -0.19 1.99 -25.65
N VAL A 41 0.29 0.86 -25.13
CA VAL A 41 0.07 0.49 -23.73
C VAL A 41 0.85 1.50 -22.91
N SER A 42 0.16 2.49 -22.36
CA SER A 42 0.74 3.38 -21.36
C SER A 42 1.13 2.51 -20.17
N VAL A 43 2.42 2.20 -20.01
CA VAL A 43 2.91 1.57 -18.79
C VAL A 43 2.56 2.51 -17.66
N PRO A 44 1.68 2.12 -16.71
CA PRO A 44 1.28 3.02 -15.65
C PRO A 44 2.53 3.36 -14.83
N ASN A 45 2.98 4.62 -14.87
CA ASN A 45 4.01 5.10 -13.96
C ASN A 45 3.31 5.57 -12.68
N PRO A 46 3.38 4.81 -11.57
CA PRO A 46 2.70 5.19 -10.34
C PRO A 46 3.40 6.41 -9.71
N LEU A 47 2.61 7.23 -9.02
CA LEU A 47 3.13 8.33 -8.22
C LEU A 47 3.95 7.77 -7.05
N LEU A 48 5.28 7.97 -7.08
CA LEU A 48 6.16 7.58 -5.97
C LEU A 48 6.22 8.69 -4.93
N VAL A 49 5.90 8.35 -3.67
CA VAL A 49 5.85 9.32 -2.57
C VAL A 49 6.92 8.99 -1.55
N VAL A 50 7.70 10.00 -1.13
CA VAL A 50 8.84 9.87 -0.22
C VAL A 50 8.40 9.65 1.22
N LEU A 51 9.17 8.83 1.96
CA LEU A 51 9.02 8.62 3.40
C LEU A 51 9.48 9.86 4.17
N THR A 52 8.60 10.39 5.01
CA THR A 52 8.90 11.40 6.01
C THR A 52 8.92 10.76 7.38
N LEU A 53 10.07 10.79 8.06
CA LEU A 53 10.18 10.36 9.45
C LEU A 53 9.75 11.49 10.39
N ILE A 54 9.35 11.13 11.61
CA ILE A 54 9.00 12.09 12.67
C ILE A 54 10.01 11.95 13.82
N PRO A 55 11.24 12.51 13.72
CA PRO A 55 12.25 12.37 14.77
C PRO A 55 11.80 12.92 16.12
N SER A 56 10.99 13.99 16.12
CA SER A 56 10.42 14.59 17.32
C SER A 56 9.49 13.65 18.10
N ALA A 57 8.93 12.63 17.45
CA ALA A 57 8.08 11.62 18.08
C ALA A 57 8.85 10.76 19.10
N VAL A 58 10.15 10.55 18.89
CA VAL A 58 11.01 9.76 19.78
C VAL A 58 11.04 10.35 21.19
N ALA A 59 11.12 11.68 21.31
CA ALA A 59 11.10 12.36 22.61
C ALA A 59 9.79 12.16 23.39
N LYS A 60 8.69 11.82 22.70
CA LYS A 60 7.38 11.50 23.28
C LYS A 60 7.19 9.99 23.53
N GLY A 61 8.22 9.18 23.23
CA GLY A 61 8.17 7.73 23.31
C GLY A 61 7.32 7.07 22.20
N ALA A 62 7.00 7.81 21.14
CA ALA A 62 6.37 7.29 19.93
C ALA A 62 7.47 6.70 19.05
N VAL A 63 7.67 5.39 19.15
CA VAL A 63 8.75 4.67 18.45
C VAL A 63 8.23 3.33 17.91
N CYS A 64 8.82 2.87 16.81
CA CYS A 64 8.58 1.54 16.26
C CYS A 64 9.03 0.42 17.23
N LEU A 65 8.72 -0.84 16.90
CA LEU A 65 9.08 -2.01 17.73
C LEU A 65 10.56 -2.05 18.14
N ASP A 66 11.48 -1.56 17.30
CA ASP A 66 12.91 -1.52 17.57
C ASP A 66 13.42 -0.22 18.21
N GLY A 67 12.54 0.75 18.47
CA GLY A 67 12.90 2.06 19.04
C GLY A 67 13.17 3.16 18.00
N THR A 68 13.10 2.86 16.70
CA THR A 68 13.26 3.89 15.65
C THR A 68 12.06 4.83 15.56
N ALA A 69 12.28 6.02 14.98
CA ALA A 69 11.21 6.99 14.76
C ALA A 69 10.16 6.46 13.76
N PRO A 70 8.86 6.69 13.99
CA PRO A 70 7.81 6.40 13.00
C PRO A 70 7.87 7.37 11.81
N GLY A 71 7.05 7.12 10.80
CA GLY A 71 6.94 7.98 9.64
C GLY A 71 5.68 7.75 8.82
N TYR A 72 5.48 8.62 7.83
CA TYR A 72 4.38 8.55 6.87
C TYR A 72 4.87 8.98 5.48
N HIS A 73 4.05 8.73 4.47
CA HIS A 73 4.20 9.30 3.13
C HIS A 73 3.08 10.32 2.93
N LEU A 74 3.39 11.51 2.43
CA LEU A 74 2.41 12.57 2.18
C LEU A 74 2.56 13.07 0.75
N HIS A 75 1.47 13.02 -0.01
CA HIS A 75 1.34 13.72 -1.28
C HIS A 75 0.33 14.86 -1.12
N ARG A 76 0.73 16.08 -1.51
CA ARG A 76 -0.09 17.28 -1.32
C ARG A 76 -1.29 17.31 -2.27
N GLY A 77 -2.38 17.84 -1.74
CA GLY A 77 -3.58 18.12 -2.51
C GLY A 77 -3.42 19.33 -3.42
N PHE A 78 -4.40 19.56 -4.28
CA PHE A 78 -4.43 20.68 -5.20
C PHE A 78 -5.87 21.09 -5.54
N GLY A 79 -6.04 22.34 -5.98
CA GLY A 79 -7.36 22.87 -6.36
C GLY A 79 -8.34 22.78 -5.19
N SER A 80 -9.55 22.30 -5.45
CA SER A 80 -10.58 22.19 -4.40
C SER A 80 -10.28 21.17 -3.30
N GLY A 81 -9.27 20.31 -3.47
CA GLY A 81 -8.87 19.32 -2.46
C GLY A 81 -7.67 19.74 -1.62
N GLU A 82 -7.13 20.95 -1.79
CA GLU A 82 -5.90 21.39 -1.11
C GLU A 82 -6.01 21.47 0.42
N ASN A 83 -7.22 21.64 0.96
CA ASN A 83 -7.52 21.64 2.39
C ASN A 83 -8.28 20.36 2.83
N SER A 84 -8.42 19.36 1.96
CA SER A 84 -9.04 18.08 2.32
C SER A 84 -7.97 17.02 2.56
N TRP A 85 -8.23 16.08 3.48
CA TRP A 85 -7.22 15.12 3.95
C TRP A 85 -7.76 13.69 3.97
N LEU A 86 -7.00 12.79 3.34
CA LEU A 86 -7.19 11.34 3.38
C LEU A 86 -6.00 10.72 4.11
N ILE A 87 -6.27 10.09 5.25
CA ILE A 87 -5.27 9.38 6.06
C ILE A 87 -5.51 7.87 5.95
N GLN A 88 -4.56 7.15 5.36
CA GLN A 88 -4.55 5.70 5.33
C GLN A 88 -3.53 5.16 6.34
N LEU A 89 -3.98 4.28 7.24
CA LEU A 89 -3.11 3.53 8.14
C LEU A 89 -2.65 2.26 7.43
N GLU A 90 -1.33 2.06 7.31
CA GLU A 90 -0.80 0.85 6.71
C GLU A 90 -1.21 -0.40 7.51
N GLY A 91 -1.59 -1.46 6.82
CA GLY A 91 -1.90 -2.76 7.42
C GLY A 91 -0.69 -3.68 7.53
N GLY A 92 -0.95 -4.99 7.67
CA GLY A 92 0.09 -6.02 7.64
C GLY A 92 0.14 -6.97 8.82
N GLY A 93 -0.96 -7.11 9.55
CA GLY A 93 -1.15 -8.11 10.61
C GLY A 93 -0.35 -7.82 11.88
N TRP A 94 -0.47 -8.72 12.85
CA TRP A 94 0.12 -8.57 14.18
C TRP A 94 1.31 -9.51 14.39
N CYS A 95 2.12 -9.20 15.40
CA CYS A 95 2.96 -10.21 16.04
C CYS A 95 2.31 -10.61 17.37
N ASN A 96 2.02 -11.91 17.54
CA ASN A 96 1.16 -12.39 18.62
C ASN A 96 1.95 -12.89 19.85
N ASP A 97 3.28 -12.94 19.76
CA ASP A 97 4.15 -13.36 20.84
C ASP A 97 5.52 -12.67 20.74
N ILE A 98 6.28 -12.72 21.84
CA ILE A 98 7.59 -12.04 21.92
C ILE A 98 8.56 -12.53 20.84
N LYS A 99 8.56 -13.82 20.49
CA LYS A 99 9.47 -14.38 19.50
C LYS A 99 9.14 -13.84 18.10
N THR A 100 7.86 -13.82 17.72
CA THR A 100 7.40 -13.27 16.44
C THR A 100 7.64 -11.76 16.37
N CYS A 101 7.47 -11.03 17.48
CA CYS A 101 7.77 -9.60 17.52
C CYS A 101 9.27 -9.29 17.42
N ILE A 102 10.14 -10.10 18.03
CA ILE A 102 11.61 -9.99 17.86
C ILE A 102 12.02 -10.18 16.41
N TYR A 103 11.41 -11.15 15.71
CA TYR A 103 11.65 -11.30 14.28
C TYR A 103 11.16 -10.07 13.51
N ARG A 104 9.94 -9.62 13.82
CA ARG A 104 9.29 -8.52 13.11
C ARG A 104 10.00 -7.17 13.25
N LYS A 105 10.64 -6.88 14.39
CA LYS A 105 11.38 -5.63 14.60
C LYS A 105 12.55 -5.45 13.62
N LYS A 106 13.00 -6.53 12.97
CA LYS A 106 14.06 -6.53 11.93
C LYS A 106 13.50 -6.40 10.50
N THR A 107 12.28 -5.90 10.34
CA THR A 107 11.59 -5.77 9.06
C THR A 107 10.98 -4.38 8.92
N ARG A 108 10.52 -4.03 7.70
CA ARG A 108 9.82 -2.77 7.41
C ARG A 108 8.59 -2.52 8.28
N ARG A 109 8.00 -3.58 8.86
CA ARG A 109 6.80 -3.52 9.71
C ARG A 109 7.10 -3.49 11.21
N GLY A 110 8.36 -3.28 11.59
CA GLY A 110 8.77 -3.11 12.98
C GLY A 110 9.90 -2.11 13.18
N SER A 111 10.42 -1.51 12.11
CA SER A 111 11.51 -0.55 12.16
C SER A 111 11.54 0.30 10.90
N SER A 112 11.70 1.60 11.07
CA SER A 112 11.79 2.55 9.96
C SER A 112 13.11 2.48 9.19
N ASN A 113 14.14 1.83 9.76
CA ASN A 113 15.40 1.56 9.07
C ASN A 113 15.21 0.68 7.83
N TYR A 114 14.20 -0.20 7.84
CA TYR A 114 13.90 -1.12 6.75
C TYR A 114 12.72 -0.68 5.88
N MET A 115 12.12 0.48 6.15
CA MET A 115 11.04 1.02 5.32
C MET A 115 11.58 1.47 3.96
N GLU A 116 10.80 1.19 2.92
CA GLU A 116 10.99 1.74 1.59
C GLU A 116 11.01 3.26 1.65
N LYS A 117 12.02 3.87 1.03
CA LYS A 117 12.18 5.34 1.04
C LYS A 117 11.14 6.04 0.18
N GLN A 118 10.58 5.33 -0.78
CA GLN A 118 9.45 5.76 -1.59
C GLN A 118 8.51 4.60 -1.80
N ILE A 119 7.21 4.87 -1.87
CA ILE A 119 6.20 3.86 -2.22
C ILE A 119 5.27 4.41 -3.29
N PRO A 120 4.73 3.55 -4.17
CA PRO A 120 3.72 3.96 -5.12
C PRO A 120 2.41 4.24 -4.39
N PHE A 121 1.79 5.36 -4.73
CA PHE A 121 0.43 5.69 -4.36
C PHE A 121 -0.50 5.23 -5.50
N THR A 122 -1.36 4.26 -5.19
CA THR A 122 -2.28 3.59 -6.12
C THR A 122 -3.65 3.42 -5.45
N GLY A 123 -4.68 3.08 -6.24
CA GLY A 123 -6.04 2.88 -5.71
C GLY A 123 -6.53 4.14 -4.99
N LEU A 124 -6.99 4.00 -3.74
CA LEU A 124 -7.50 5.13 -2.95
C LEU A 124 -6.47 6.25 -2.70
N LEU A 125 -5.17 5.95 -2.81
CA LEU A 125 -4.11 6.95 -2.68
C LEU A 125 -3.67 7.55 -4.03
N SER A 126 -4.19 7.05 -5.15
CA SER A 126 -3.80 7.48 -6.49
C SER A 126 -4.13 8.96 -6.71
N ASN A 127 -3.31 9.61 -7.54
CA ASN A 127 -3.57 10.98 -8.02
C ASN A 127 -4.33 11.00 -9.36
N LYS A 128 -4.74 9.84 -9.89
CA LYS A 128 -5.50 9.75 -11.13
C LYS A 128 -6.99 9.69 -10.82
N PRO A 129 -7.82 10.57 -11.40
CA PRO A 129 -9.28 10.53 -11.21
C PRO A 129 -9.91 9.18 -11.58
N ASP A 130 -9.40 8.50 -12.60
CA ASP A 130 -9.93 7.20 -13.04
C ASP A 130 -9.68 6.07 -12.03
N GLU A 131 -8.67 6.20 -11.18
CA GLU A 131 -8.35 5.23 -10.11
C GLU A 131 -8.92 5.67 -8.75
N ASN A 132 -9.05 6.97 -8.53
CA ASN A 132 -9.45 7.60 -7.27
C ASN A 132 -10.38 8.80 -7.52
N PRO A 133 -11.63 8.56 -7.95
CA PRO A 133 -12.54 9.64 -8.37
C PRO A 133 -12.85 10.62 -7.22
N ASP A 134 -12.85 10.13 -5.99
CA ASP A 134 -13.27 10.89 -4.81
C ASP A 134 -12.14 11.73 -4.20
N PHE A 135 -10.91 11.20 -4.15
CA PHE A 135 -9.82 11.79 -3.35
C PHE A 135 -8.55 12.14 -4.15
N PHE A 136 -8.55 12.06 -5.49
CA PHE A 136 -7.36 12.30 -6.33
C PHE A 136 -6.77 13.72 -6.22
N SER A 137 -7.54 14.69 -5.70
CA SER A 137 -7.08 16.06 -5.47
C SER A 137 -6.79 16.39 -4.00
N TRP A 138 -7.07 15.47 -3.07
CA TRP A 138 -6.89 15.68 -1.63
C TRP A 138 -5.42 15.57 -1.20
N ASN A 139 -5.07 16.06 0.00
CA ASN A 139 -3.85 15.63 0.68
C ASN A 139 -4.00 14.16 1.03
N ARG A 140 -3.10 13.32 0.53
CA ARG A 140 -3.15 11.86 0.73
C ARG A 140 -1.97 11.43 1.56
N VAL A 141 -2.24 10.74 2.65
CA VAL A 141 -1.24 10.33 3.63
C VAL A 141 -1.32 8.83 3.83
N LYS A 142 -0.15 8.17 3.87
CA LYS A 142 -0.03 6.80 4.36
C LYS A 142 0.86 6.75 5.58
N VAL A 143 0.29 6.55 6.76
CA VAL A 143 1.04 6.36 8.00
C VAL A 143 1.61 4.94 8.00
N ARG A 144 2.94 4.83 8.18
CA ARG A 144 3.65 3.55 8.11
C ARG A 144 3.47 2.75 9.38
N TYR A 145 3.21 1.47 9.22
CA TYR A 145 2.91 0.57 10.33
C TYR A 145 4.20 -0.07 10.85
N CYS A 146 4.49 0.14 12.14
CA CYS A 146 5.69 -0.39 12.75
C CYS A 146 5.58 -0.76 14.24
N ASP A 147 4.37 -0.78 14.82
CA ASP A 147 4.14 -1.10 16.23
C ASP A 147 3.76 -2.57 16.49
N GLY A 148 3.39 -3.32 15.44
CA GLY A 148 3.03 -4.74 15.56
C GLY A 148 1.66 -5.01 16.21
N ALA A 149 0.88 -3.97 16.52
CA ALA A 149 -0.39 -4.03 17.25
C ALA A 149 -1.49 -3.13 16.63
N SER A 150 -1.52 -2.93 15.31
CA SER A 150 -2.47 -2.04 14.60
C SER A 150 -2.68 -0.67 15.26
N PHE A 151 -1.61 0.04 15.59
CA PHE A 151 -1.67 1.36 16.22
C PHE A 151 -2.39 1.39 17.59
N SER A 152 -2.59 0.23 18.25
CA SER A 152 -3.35 0.13 19.51
C SER A 152 -2.51 -0.16 20.75
N GLY A 153 -1.22 -0.52 20.59
CA GLY A 153 -0.35 -0.87 21.71
C GLY A 153 0.16 0.34 22.50
N GLU A 154 0.38 0.16 23.81
CA GLU A 154 1.13 1.10 24.70
C GLU A 154 2.18 0.40 25.58
N GLY A 155 2.48 -0.86 25.31
CA GLY A 155 3.37 -1.70 26.11
C GLY A 155 4.87 -1.51 25.82
N TYR A 156 5.67 -2.09 26.70
CA TYR A 156 7.12 -2.21 26.54
C TYR A 156 7.58 -3.53 27.15
N ASN A 157 8.45 -4.25 26.46
CA ASN A 157 9.12 -5.42 26.99
C ASN A 157 10.63 -5.15 27.03
N GLU A 158 11.14 -4.92 28.24
CA GLU A 158 12.54 -4.61 28.49
C GLU A 158 13.46 -5.78 28.12
N GLY A 159 13.13 -6.99 28.57
CA GLY A 159 13.95 -8.18 28.31
C GLY A 159 14.12 -8.51 26.82
N ALA A 160 13.14 -8.16 25.99
CA ALA A 160 13.19 -8.34 24.54
C ALA A 160 13.60 -7.07 23.75
N GLY A 161 13.70 -5.92 24.43
CA GLY A 161 13.88 -4.60 23.81
C GLY A 161 12.82 -4.36 22.73
N LEU A 162 11.53 -4.45 23.10
CA LEU A 162 10.39 -4.26 22.21
C LEU A 162 9.50 -3.13 22.70
N PHE A 163 9.16 -2.21 21.80
CA PHE A 163 8.29 -1.07 22.07
C PHE A 163 6.96 -1.21 21.33
N PHE A 164 5.87 -1.45 22.05
CA PHE A 164 4.53 -1.52 21.48
C PHE A 164 3.86 -0.15 21.65
N ARG A 165 4.19 0.81 20.79
CA ARG A 165 3.81 2.24 20.96
C ARG A 165 2.84 2.72 19.89
N GLY A 166 1.93 1.86 19.47
CA GLY A 166 0.97 2.13 18.41
C GLY A 166 0.15 3.39 18.65
N GLN A 167 -0.40 3.58 19.85
CA GLN A 167 -1.25 4.74 20.13
C GLN A 167 -0.42 6.04 20.10
N ARG A 168 0.77 6.02 20.70
CA ARG A 168 1.73 7.13 20.61
C ARG A 168 2.16 7.45 19.17
N ILE A 169 2.39 6.44 18.33
CA ILE A 169 2.74 6.64 16.92
C ILE A 169 1.60 7.36 16.19
N TRP A 170 0.36 6.89 16.38
CA TRP A 170 -0.81 7.55 15.80
C TRP A 170 -0.93 9.01 16.23
N LEU A 171 -0.84 9.28 17.53
CA LEU A 171 -0.93 10.63 18.08
C LEU A 171 0.18 11.54 17.54
N ALA A 172 1.42 11.05 17.48
CA ALA A 172 2.54 11.81 16.95
C ALA A 172 2.40 12.10 15.45
N ALA A 173 1.90 11.14 14.66
CA ALA A 173 1.61 11.35 13.25
C ALA A 173 0.53 12.42 13.06
N MET A 174 -0.57 12.35 13.81
CA MET A 174 -1.64 13.34 13.72
C MET A 174 -1.18 14.74 14.11
N GLU A 175 -0.42 14.86 15.20
CA GLU A 175 0.14 16.16 15.61
C GLU A 175 1.07 16.76 14.56
N ASP A 176 1.95 15.94 13.96
CA ASP A 176 2.85 16.38 12.91
C ASP A 176 2.08 16.80 11.64
N LEU A 177 1.04 16.06 11.25
CA LEU A 177 0.17 16.42 10.13
C LEU A 177 -0.66 17.69 10.40
N MET A 178 -1.12 17.90 11.63
CA MET A 178 -1.77 19.15 12.05
C MET A 178 -0.83 20.33 11.86
N SER A 179 0.46 20.18 12.21
CA SER A 179 1.46 21.24 11.98
C SER A 179 1.74 21.51 10.50
N GLN A 180 1.38 20.56 9.63
CA GLN A 180 1.56 20.64 8.18
C GLN A 180 0.36 21.21 7.43
N GLY A 181 -0.62 21.77 8.14
CA GLY A 181 -1.78 22.44 7.57
C GLY A 181 -3.09 21.66 7.71
N MET A 182 -3.08 20.44 8.28
CA MET A 182 -4.32 19.69 8.51
C MET A 182 -5.23 20.37 9.54
N ASN A 183 -4.68 21.24 10.39
CA ASN A 183 -5.45 22.10 11.29
C ASN A 183 -6.31 23.15 10.56
N ASN A 184 -6.06 23.40 9.27
CA ASN A 184 -6.82 24.31 8.43
C ASN A 184 -7.78 23.56 7.48
N ALA A 185 -8.04 22.28 7.72
CA ALA A 185 -8.88 21.49 6.84
C ALA A 185 -10.32 22.03 6.79
N ASP A 186 -10.91 22.04 5.60
CA ASP A 186 -12.27 22.57 5.39
C ASP A 186 -13.33 21.69 6.07
N GLU A 187 -13.05 20.38 6.17
CA GLU A 187 -13.94 19.35 6.71
C GLU A 187 -13.12 18.32 7.54
N PRO A 188 -13.77 17.48 8.37
CA PRO A 188 -13.09 16.35 9.02
C PRO A 188 -12.35 15.46 8.01
N PHE A 189 -11.15 15.02 8.34
CA PHE A 189 -10.37 14.14 7.49
C PHE A 189 -11.03 12.76 7.34
N PHE A 190 -10.80 12.11 6.19
CA PHE A 190 -11.20 10.73 5.98
C PHE A 190 -10.10 9.78 6.49
N LEU A 191 -10.47 8.80 7.32
CA LEU A 191 -9.56 7.80 7.87
C LEU A 191 -9.88 6.41 7.31
N GLU A 192 -8.87 5.73 6.77
CA GLU A 192 -8.97 4.38 6.26
C GLU A 192 -7.92 3.47 6.93
N PHE A 193 -8.32 2.26 7.33
CA PHE A 193 -7.39 1.21 7.73
C PHE A 193 -7.17 0.26 6.56
N ALA A 194 -5.93 0.21 6.05
CA ALA A 194 -5.59 -0.82 5.07
C ALA A 194 -5.61 -2.20 5.77
N GLY A 195 -6.38 -3.14 5.21
CA GLY A 195 -6.57 -4.48 5.78
C GLY A 195 -5.29 -5.31 5.89
N VAL A 196 -5.43 -6.47 6.53
CA VAL A 196 -4.40 -7.53 6.61
C VAL A 196 -4.44 -8.40 5.38
#